data_AF-A0A1Q9MSJ4-F1
#
_entry.id   AF-A0A1Q9MSJ4-F1
#
_cell.length_a   1.000
_cell.length_b   1.000
_cell.length_c   1.000
_cell.angle_alpha   90.00
_cell.angle_beta   90.00
_cell.angle_gamma   90.00
#
_symmetry.space_group_name_H-M   'P 1'
#
loop_
_entity.id
_entity.type
_entity.pdbx_description
1 polymer ?
#
loop_
_entity_poly.entity_id
_entity_poly.type
_entity_poly.pdbx_seq_one_letter_code
_entity_poly.pdbx_strand_id
1 'polypeptide(L)' 'IETRMTAVKKAGESMGIPEAIRNMAISAIPFAREGRGGLPEYVGNIMLFLCSHLSDWISGQLLSIDGAAYV' A
#
# COMPACT_ATOMS: atom_id res chain seq x y z
N ILE A 1 1.70 0.21 -3.60
CA ILE A 1 2.59 -0.17 -4.70
C ILE A 1 2.01 0.25 -6.06
N GLU A 2 1.40 1.44 -6.14
CA GLU A 2 1.06 2.11 -7.41
C GLU A 2 1.19 3.64 -7.27
N THR A 3 2.29 4.10 -6.67
CA THR A 3 2.69 5.51 -6.69
C THR A 3 3.88 5.70 -7.63
N ARG A 4 4.17 6.95 -8.01
CA ARG A 4 5.27 7.29 -8.94
C ARG A 4 6.63 6.69 -8.55
N MET A 5 6.88 6.50 -7.25
CA MET A 5 8.12 5.96 -6.70
C MET A 5 8.17 4.43 -6.68
N THR A 6 7.01 3.75 -6.62
CA THR A 6 6.92 2.27 -6.56
C THR A 6 6.51 1.64 -7.88
N ALA A 7 6.34 2.43 -8.93
CA ALA A 7 6.09 1.94 -10.27
C ALA A 7 7.33 1.22 -10.84
N VAL A 8 7.12 0.34 -11.81
CA VAL A 8 8.22 -0.33 -12.51
C VAL A 8 9.11 0.71 -13.19
N LYS A 9 10.41 0.61 -12.94
CA LYS A 9 11.40 1.48 -13.57
C LYS A 9 11.47 1.19 -15.08
N LYS A 10 11.16 2.19 -15.90
CA LYS A 10 11.30 2.11 -17.36
C LYS A 10 12.74 2.46 -17.78
N ALA A 11 13.17 1.95 -18.94
CA ALA A 11 14.50 2.24 -19.48
C ALA A 11 14.66 3.76 -19.72
N GLY A 12 15.68 4.35 -19.08
CA GLY A 12 15.96 5.80 -19.16
C GLY A 12 15.37 6.66 -18.04
N GLU A 13 14.55 6.11 -17.13
CA GLU A 13 14.03 6.86 -15.99
C GLU A 13 14.93 6.76 -14.75
N SER A 14 15.05 7.86 -13.99
CA SER A 14 15.80 7.88 -12.73
C SER A 14 15.04 7.27 -11.55
N MET A 15 13.71 7.25 -11.60
CA MET A 15 12.83 6.85 -10.51
C MET A 15 12.04 5.57 -10.82
N GLY A 16 11.60 4.88 -9.77
CA GLY A 16 10.89 3.60 -9.84
C GLY A 16 11.73 2.44 -9.31
N ILE A 17 11.10 1.31 -9.11
CA ILE A 17 11.73 0.09 -8.62
C ILE A 17 11.93 -0.92 -9.75
N PRO A 18 13.07 -1.65 -9.78
CA PRO A 18 13.26 -2.75 -10.72
C PRO A 18 12.12 -3.77 -10.61
N GLU A 19 11.68 -4.31 -11.74
CA GLU A 19 10.53 -5.22 -11.80
C GLU A 19 10.70 -6.45 -10.92
N ALA A 20 11.90 -7.05 -10.90
CA ALA A 20 12.20 -8.20 -10.04
C ALA A 20 12.01 -7.88 -8.55
N ILE A 21 12.46 -6.71 -8.09
CA ILE A 21 12.30 -6.27 -6.70
C ILE A 21 10.83 -5.96 -6.39
N ARG A 22 10.12 -5.35 -7.34
CA ARG A 22 8.68 -5.10 -7.21
C ARG A 22 7.89 -6.40 -7.04
N ASN A 23 8.16 -7.39 -7.89
CA ASN A 23 7.46 -8.66 -7.86
C ASN A 23 7.76 -9.44 -6.58
N MET A 24 9.01 -9.38 -6.10
CA MET A 24 9.39 -9.92 -4.79
C MET A 24 8.61 -9.24 -3.66
N ALA A 25 8.57 -7.91 -3.63
CA ALA A 25 7.84 -7.16 -2.60
C ALA A 25 6.34 -7.46 -2.61
N ILE A 26 5.73 -7.62 -3.79
CA ILE A 26 4.30 -7.99 -3.90
C ILE A 26 4.07 -9.41 -3.42
N SER A 27 4.96 -10.35 -3.75
CA SER A 27 4.83 -11.75 -3.33
C SER A 27 4.90 -11.94 -1.81
N ALA A 28 5.53 -11.01 -1.11
CA ALA A 28 5.62 -11.02 0.36
C ALA A 28 4.35 -10.51 1.06
N ILE A 29 3.38 -9.93 0.34
CA ILE A 29 2.14 -9.39 0.91
C ILE A 29 1.06 -10.48 0.90
N PRO A 30 0.57 -10.95 2.05
CA PRO A 30 -0.44 -12.02 2.09
C PRO A 30 -1.73 -11.68 1.34
N PHE A 31 -2.18 -10.42 1.42
CA PHE A 31 -3.36 -9.94 0.71
C PHE A 31 -3.08 -9.36 -0.68
N ALA A 32 -1.95 -9.69 -1.32
CA ALA A 32 -1.71 -9.32 -2.72
C ALA A 32 -2.71 -10.03 -3.65
N ARG A 33 -3.90 -9.45 -3.83
CA ARG A 33 -4.91 -9.93 -4.76
C ARG A 33 -4.44 -9.66 -6.18
N GLU A 34 -4.53 -10.67 -7.05
CA GLU A 34 -4.24 -10.56 -8.48
C GLU A 34 -2.82 -10.04 -8.81
N GLY A 35 -1.84 -10.31 -7.94
CA GLY A 35 -0.46 -9.86 -8.15
C GLY A 35 -0.27 -8.35 -8.06
N ARG A 36 -1.18 -7.64 -7.39
CA ARG A 36 -1.09 -6.20 -7.13
C ARG A 36 -0.74 -5.95 -5.67
N GLY A 37 0.08 -4.93 -5.44
CA GLY A 37 0.28 -4.41 -4.09
C GLY A 37 -0.82 -3.42 -3.69
N GLY A 38 -0.75 -2.89 -2.46
CA GLY A 38 -1.77 -1.96 -1.98
C GLY A 38 -1.86 -0.67 -2.81
N LEU A 39 -3.05 -0.13 -3.03
CA LEU A 39 -3.26 1.09 -3.78
C LEU A 39 -3.43 2.30 -2.82
N PRO A 40 -3.10 3.54 -3.23
CA PRO A 40 -3.27 4.72 -2.37
C PRO A 40 -4.69 4.86 -1.81
N GLU A 41 -5.70 4.51 -2.60
CA GLU A 41 -7.11 4.53 -2.17
C GLU A 41 -7.40 3.59 -1.00
N TYR A 42 -6.65 2.49 -0.83
CA TYR A 42 -6.88 1.57 0.29
C TYR A 42 -6.52 2.22 1.63
N VAL A 43 -5.44 3.00 1.66
CA VAL A 43 -5.07 3.82 2.83
C VAL A 43 -6.03 5.02 2.95
N GLY A 44 -6.35 5.66 1.83
CA GLY A 44 -7.27 6.79 1.77
C GLY A 44 -8.65 6.48 2.35
N ASN A 45 -9.21 5.30 2.08
CA ASN A 45 -10.50 4.87 2.60
C ASN A 45 -10.50 4.73 4.13
N ILE A 46 -9.42 4.22 4.72
CA ILE A 46 -9.30 4.15 6.19
C ILE A 46 -9.20 5.56 6.77
N MET A 47 -8.42 6.44 6.15
CA MET A 47 -8.33 7.83 6.58
C MET A 47 -9.68 8.55 6.48
N LEU A 48 -10.44 8.31 5.41
CA LEU A 48 -11.80 8.85 5.26
C LEU A 48 -12.71 8.39 6.40
N PHE A 49 -12.66 7.10 6.76
CA PHE A 49 -13.41 6.57 7.90
C PHE A 49 -12.98 7.22 9.22
N LEU A 50 -11.67 7.30 9.50
CA LEU A 50 -11.11 7.90 10.72
C LEU A 50 -11.32 9.42 10.83
N CYS A 51 -11.54 10.10 9.71
CA CYS A 51 -11.91 11.52 9.68
C CYS A 51 -13.43 11.75 9.75
N SER A 52 -14.24 10.68 9.76
CA SER A 52 -15.69 10.76 9.79
C SER A 52 -16.24 10.51 11.21
N HIS A 53 -17.49 10.93 11.43
CA HIS A 53 -18.22 10.67 12.67
C HIS A 53 -18.42 9.17 12.98
N LEU A 54 -18.17 8.28 12.01
CA LEU A 54 -18.26 6.84 12.21
C LEU A 54 -17.16 6.29 13.13
N SER A 55 -16.14 7.12 13.41
CA SER A 55 -14.97 6.74 14.20
C SER A 55 -14.84 7.51 15.51
N ASP A 56 -15.89 8.22 15.96
CA ASP A 56 -15.84 9.13 17.13
C ASP A 56 -15.37 8.47 18.43
N TRP A 57 -15.48 7.13 18.55
CA TRP A 57 -15.04 6.37 19.72
C TRP A 57 -13.71 5.61 19.51
N ILE A 58 -12.95 5.94 18.47
CA ILE A 58 -11.66 5.33 18.16
C ILE A 58 -10.57 6.41 18.28
N SER A 59 -9.68 6.24 19.25
CA SER A 59 -8.55 7.15 19.45
C SER A 59 -7.34 6.42 20.05
N GLY A 60 -6.15 6.98 19.83
CA GLY A 60 -4.88 6.46 20.38
C GLY A 60 -4.41 5.12 19.81
N GLN A 61 -5.00 4.66 18.70
CA GLN A 61 -4.67 3.37 18.09
C GLN A 61 -3.63 3.51 16.98
N LEU A 62 -2.74 2.53 16.86
CA LEU A 62 -1.89 2.33 15.69
C LEU A 62 -2.53 1.28 14.79
N LEU A 63 -2.86 1.66 13.55
CA LEU A 63 -3.49 0.80 12.56
C LEU A 63 -2.50 0.50 11.43
N SER A 64 -2.13 -0.77 11.27
CA SER A 64 -1.35 -1.23 10.11
C SER A 64 -2.26 -1.42 8.90
N ILE A 65 -1.91 -0.77 7.79
CA ILE A 65 -2.64 -0.84 6.51
C ILE A 65 -1.66 -1.26 5.43
N ASP A 66 -1.27 -2.53 5.44
CA ASP A 66 -0.16 -3.06 4.66
C ASP A 66 -0.46 -4.38 3.95
N GLY A 67 -1.73 -4.81 3.96
CA GLY A 67 -2.12 -6.11 3.40
C GLY A 67 -1.63 -7.30 4.22
N ALA A 68 -1.51 -7.13 5.54
CA ALA A 68 -1.00 -8.10 6.51
C ALA A 68 0.47 -8.46 6.31
N ALA A 69 1.28 -7.53 5.80
CA ALA A 69 2.71 -7.72 5.63
C ALA A 69 3.46 -7.70 6.98
N TYR A 70 2.96 -6.93 7.94
CA TYR A 70 3.43 -6.93 9.32
C TYR A 70 2.78 -8.08 10.11
N VAL A 71 3.61 -8.99 10.63
CA VAL A 71 3.26 -10.07 11.56
C VAL A 71 4.03 -9.93 12.86
#